data_AF-A0A3A5B5L2-F1
#
_entry.id   AF-A0A3A5B5L2-F1
#
_cell.length_a   1.000
_cell.length_b   1.000
_cell.length_c   1.000
_cell.angle_alpha   90.00
_cell.angle_beta   90.00
_cell.angle_gamma   90.00
#
_symmetry.space_group_name_H-M   'P 1'
#
loop_
_entity.id
_entity.type
_entity.pdbx_description
1 polymer ?
#
loop_
_entity_poly.entity_id
_entity_poly.type
_entity_poly.pdbx_seq_one_letter_code
_entity_poly.pdbx_strand_id
1 'polypeptide(L)' 'MKTICFRCNEIIRPGLDDVHCSSGLCMDCLIEALKPLYRRRQKREGYFDCFGTARGYCDQVNCSYRKICIHRTI' A
#
# COMPACT_ATOMS: atom_id res chain seq x y z
N MET A 1 9.10 12.29 17.66
CA MET A 1 8.46 10.99 17.39
C MET A 1 8.76 10.48 16.00
N LYS A 2 9.70 9.54 15.93
CA LYS A 2 9.90 8.65 14.77
C LYS A 2 8.64 7.82 14.49
N THR A 3 8.32 7.62 13.22
CA THR A 3 7.25 6.71 12.79
C THR A 3 7.87 5.50 12.11
N ILE A 4 7.60 4.32 12.64
CA ILE A 4 8.13 3.06 12.10
C ILE A 4 6.99 2.19 11.57
N CYS A 5 7.28 1.41 10.53
CA CYS A 5 6.37 0.38 10.08
C CYS A 5 6.34 -0.76 11.11
N PHE A 6 5.18 -1.08 11.68
CA PHE A 6 5.10 -2.18 12.66
C PHE A 6 5.31 -3.57 12.06
N ARG A 7 5.29 -3.69 10.72
CA ARG A 7 5.47 -4.96 10.02
C ARG A 7 6.90 -5.19 9.56
N CYS A 8 7.55 -4.19 8.96
CA CYS A 8 8.91 -4.33 8.40
C CYS A 8 9.98 -3.48 9.09
N ASN A 9 9.61 -2.69 10.13
CA ASN A 9 10.49 -1.76 10.85
C ASN A 9 11.12 -0.64 10.01
N GLU A 10 10.67 -0.46 8.77
CA GLU A 10 11.07 0.68 7.93
C GLU A 10 10.68 2.01 8.58
N ILE A 11 11.56 3.01 8.49
CA ILE A 11 11.31 4.36 8.99
C ILE A 11 10.41 5.08 7.98
N ILE A 12 9.14 5.26 8.33
CA ILE A 12 8.15 5.97 7.50
C ILE A 12 8.38 7.48 7.59
N ARG A 13 8.67 7.97 8.80
CA ARG A 13 8.99 9.37 9.05
C ARG A 13 10.17 9.45 10.00
N PRO A 14 11.26 10.14 9.63
CA PRO A 14 12.35 10.38 10.55
C PRO A 14 11.87 11.27 11.69
N GLY A 15 12.46 11.09 12.86
CA GLY A 15 12.18 11.86 14.06
C GLY A 15 13.24 11.55 15.10
N LEU A 16 13.18 12.25 16.23
CA LEU A 16 14.00 11.91 17.39
C LEU A 16 13.74 10.45 17.81
N ASP A 17 14.74 9.83 18.44
CA ASP A 17 14.56 8.53 19.07
C ASP A 17 13.93 8.75 20.45
N ASP A 18 12.62 9.03 20.44
CA ASP A 18 11.78 9.05 21.64
C ASP A 18 11.47 7.61 22.09
N VAL A 19 11.25 7.38 23.40
CA VAL A 19 10.79 6.09 23.96
C VAL A 19 9.48 5.61 23.31
N HIS A 20 8.71 6.54 22.74
CA HIS A 20 7.45 6.27 22.05
C HIS A 20 7.62 6.50 20.55
N CYS A 21 7.82 5.42 19.79
CA CYS A 21 7.64 5.46 18.34
C CYS A 21 6.15 5.33 18.00
N SER A 22 5.68 6.10 17.02
CA SER A 22 4.36 5.83 16.43
C SER A 22 4.47 4.67 15.46
N SER A 23 3.47 3.79 15.48
CA SER A 23 3.40 2.61 14.63
C SER A 23 2.36 2.79 13.51
N GLY A 24 2.81 2.72 12.26
CA GLY A 24 1.96 2.68 11.06
C GLY A 24 2.34 1.51 10.14
N LEU A 25 1.72 1.39 8.96
CA LEU A 25 2.24 0.56 7.87
C LEU A 25 2.93 1.45 6.85
N CYS A 26 4.11 1.03 6.35
CA CYS A 26 4.67 1.66 5.15
C CYS A 26 3.78 1.34 3.95
N MET A 27 3.95 2.08 2.85
CA MET A 27 3.08 1.95 1.67
C MET A 27 3.05 0.53 1.10
N ASP A 28 4.18 -0.17 1.07
CA ASP A 28 4.23 -1.54 0.58
C ASP A 28 3.52 -2.51 1.52
N CYS A 29 3.77 -2.42 2.83
CA CYS A 29 3.10 -3.27 3.80
C CYS A 29 1.58 -3.02 3.84
N LEU A 30 1.16 -1.77 3.64
CA LEU A 30 -0.25 -1.39 3.53
C LEU A 30 -0.89 -1.99 2.27
N ILE A 31 -0.23 -1.89 1.12
CA ILE A 31 -0.72 -2.49 -0.13
C ILE A 31 -0.85 -4.01 0.01
N GLU A 32 0.15 -4.68 0.59
CA GLU A 32 0.09 -6.11 0.86
C GLU A 32 -1.11 -6.48 1.76
N ALA A 33 -1.35 -5.72 2.82
CA ALA A 33 -2.49 -5.94 3.71
C ALA A 33 -3.84 -5.75 2.99
N LEU A 34 -3.91 -4.82 2.04
CA LEU A 34 -5.13 -4.49 1.30
C LEU A 34 -5.40 -5.42 0.10
N LYS A 35 -4.43 -6.22 -0.34
CA LYS A 35 -4.58 -7.15 -1.47
C LYS A 35 -5.83 -8.03 -1.39
N PRO A 36 -6.10 -8.78 -0.30
CA PRO A 36 -7.26 -9.68 -0.26
C PRO A 36 -8.60 -8.93 -0.34
N LEU A 37 -8.66 -7.69 0.14
CA LEU A 37 -9.87 -6.88 0.09
C LEU A 37 -10.15 -6.41 -1.33
N TYR A 38 -9.19 -5.76 -1.98
CA TYR A 38 -9.42 -5.16 -3.29
C TYR A 38 -9.42 -6.18 -4.42
N ARG A 39 -8.67 -7.28 -4.32
CA ARG A 39 -8.76 -8.40 -5.27
C ARG A 39 -10.15 -9.04 -5.27
N ARG A 40 -10.76 -9.20 -4.09
CA ARG A 40 -12.17 -9.65 -4.00
C ARG A 40 -13.14 -8.65 -4.61
N ARG A 41 -12.89 -7.35 -4.47
CA ARG A 41 -13.74 -6.33 -5.10
C ARG A 41 -13.58 -6.35 -6.63
N GLN A 42 -12.36 -6.40 -7.15
CA GLN A 42 -12.09 -6.52 -8.58
C GLN A 42 -12.83 -7.72 -9.20
N LYS A 43 -12.76 -8.90 -8.58
CA LYS A 43 -13.51 -10.08 -9.03
C LYS A 43 -15.02 -9.84 -9.08
N ARG A 44 -15.60 -9.19 -8.06
CA ARG A 44 -17.03 -8.87 -8.01
C ARG A 44 -17.46 -7.88 -9.11
N GLU A 45 -16.55 -7.02 -9.54
CA GLU A 45 -16.77 -6.03 -10.60
C GLU A 45 -16.43 -6.56 -12.01
N GLY A 46 -15.99 -7.82 -12.13
CA GLY A 46 -15.62 -8.44 -13.40
C GLY A 46 -14.20 -8.11 -13.89
N TYR A 47 -13.35 -7.53 -13.03
CA TYR A 47 -11.95 -7.20 -13.33
C TYR A 47 -10.98 -8.29 -12.88
N PHE A 48 -9.76 -8.26 -13.45
CA PHE A 48 -8.63 -9.07 -12.99
C PHE A 48 -8.26 -8.73 -11.54
N ASP A 49 -7.90 -9.75 -10.74
CA ASP A 49 -7.51 -9.61 -9.34
C ASP A 49 -6.05 -9.22 -9.16
N CYS A 50 -5.63 -8.19 -9.91
CA CYS A 50 -4.25 -7.75 -10.01
C CYS A 50 -3.87 -6.62 -9.05
N PHE A 51 -4.72 -6.27 -8.06
CA PHE A 51 -4.36 -5.20 -7.11
C PHE A 51 -2.98 -5.42 -6.48
N GLY A 52 -2.18 -4.35 -6.44
CA GLY A 52 -0.85 -4.30 -5.84
C GLY A 52 0.27 -4.93 -6.66
N THR A 53 0.03 -5.44 -7.87
CA THR A 53 1.09 -6.05 -8.71
C THR A 53 1.85 -5.05 -9.57
N ALA A 54 1.17 -4.01 -10.04
CA ALA A 54 1.80 -3.01 -10.90
C ALA A 54 2.84 -2.17 -10.13
N ARG A 55 3.85 -1.68 -10.86
CA ARG A 55 4.84 -0.70 -10.38
C ARG A 55 5.34 0.12 -11.56
N GLY A 56 5.15 1.44 -11.53
CA GLY A 56 5.55 2.33 -12.63
C GLY A 56 4.66 2.31 -13.88
N TYR A 57 3.99 1.19 -14.19
CA TYR A 57 3.10 1.09 -15.36
C TYR A 57 1.90 0.17 -15.13
N CYS A 58 0.73 0.56 -15.65
CA CYS A 58 -0.47 -0.27 -15.75
C CYS A 58 -1.35 0.23 -16.91
N ASP A 59 -1.77 -0.70 -17.76
CA ASP A 59 -2.58 -0.55 -18.96
C ASP A 59 -4.09 -0.44 -18.68
N GLN A 60 -4.56 -0.88 -17.50
CA GLN A 60 -5.95 -0.73 -17.07
C GLN A 60 -6.27 0.71 -16.64
N VAL A 61 -6.31 1.65 -17.59
CA VAL A 61 -6.47 3.10 -17.35
C VAL A 61 -7.72 3.48 -16.54
N ASN A 62 -8.79 2.69 -16.63
CA ASN A 62 -10.06 2.92 -15.92
C ASN A 62 -10.15 2.25 -14.55
N CYS A 63 -9.10 1.55 -14.10
CA CYS A 63 -9.09 0.89 -12.79
C CYS A 63 -8.96 1.91 -11.65
N SER A 64 -9.89 1.91 -10.70
CA SER A 64 -9.90 2.82 -9.54
C SER A 64 -8.65 2.71 -8.66
N TYR A 65 -7.95 1.58 -8.71
CA TYR A 65 -6.74 1.34 -7.92
C TYR A 65 -5.44 1.64 -8.66
N ARG A 66 -5.52 2.08 -9.92
CA ARG A 66 -4.35 2.27 -10.79
C ARG A 66 -3.30 3.19 -10.17
N LYS A 67 -3.73 4.32 -9.61
CA LYS A 67 -2.83 5.32 -8.98
C LYS A 67 -2.04 4.70 -7.82
N ILE A 68 -2.72 3.96 -6.94
CA ILE A 68 -2.11 3.28 -5.79
C ILE A 68 -1.08 2.25 -6.26
N CYS A 69 -1.42 1.45 -7.28
CA CYS A 69 -0.52 0.42 -7.78
C CYS A 69 0.73 1.03 -8.45
N ILE A 70 0.57 2.05 -9.30
CA ILE A 70 1.68 2.66 -10.03
C ILE A 70 2.59 3.48 -9.11
N HIS A 71 2.00 4.37 -8.30
CA HIS A 71 2.74 5.40 -7.56
C HIS A 71 2.99 5.06 -6.10
N ARG A 72 2.37 3.99 -5.56
CA ARG A 72 2.47 3.62 -4.14
C ARG A 72 2.05 4.77 -3.21
N THR A 73 1.01 5.50 -3.58
CA THR A 73 0.42 6.63 -2.82
C THR A 73 -1.10 6.49 -2.72
N ILE A 74 -1.69 6.91 -1.60
CA ILE A 74 -3.14 6.99 -1.36
C ILE A 74 -3.57 8.45 -1.39
#